data_AF-A0A7V4Y1P5-F1
#
_entry.id   AF-A0A7V4Y1P5-F1
#
_cell.length_a   1.000
_cell.length_b   1.000
_cell.length_c   1.000
_cell.angle_alpha   90.00
_cell.angle_beta   90.00
_cell.angle_gamma   90.00
#
_symmetry.space_group_name_H-M   'P 1'
#
loop_
_entity.id
_entity.type
_entity.pdbx_description
1 polymer ?
#
loop_
_entity_poly.entity_id
_entity_poly.type
_entity_poly.pdbx_seq_one_letter_code
_entity_poly.pdbx_strand_id
1 'polypeptide(L)'
;MKKIMAEPKPTELKTSLQKALEFETKRDAIRQQAKEETITGIQEQLAQLAKLGFHYQLVEAGAPPKPAKPAPKKDGEPKPCSICGFITVPPHDGRAHRSQQSKAPFTEAELAALNLKKA
;
A
#
# COMPACT_ATOMS: atom_id res chain seq x y z
N MET A 1 74.93 -12.33 12.18
CA MET A 1 73.84 -13.27 12.52
C MET A 1 72.74 -12.53 13.27
N LYS A 2 71.54 -12.36 12.68
CA LYS A 2 70.23 -12.53 13.33
C LYS A 2 69.09 -12.05 12.39
N LYS A 3 68.42 -13.07 11.85
CA LYS A 3 66.98 -13.20 11.54
C LYS A 3 66.31 -12.13 10.67
N ILE A 4 66.22 -12.52 9.41
CA ILE A 4 65.09 -12.33 8.49
C ILE A 4 63.76 -12.46 9.27
N MET A 5 62.92 -11.44 9.22
CA MET A 5 61.47 -11.59 9.41
C MET A 5 60.83 -11.19 8.09
N ALA A 6 60.55 -12.21 7.27
CA ALA A 6 59.67 -12.09 6.13
C ALA A 6 58.26 -11.90 6.67
N GLU A 7 57.67 -10.75 6.40
CA GLU A 7 56.25 -10.52 6.58
C GLU A 7 55.48 -11.33 5.53
N PRO A 8 54.41 -12.05 5.90
CA PRO A 8 53.67 -12.86 4.96
C PRO A 8 52.79 -11.95 4.09
N LYS A 9 53.09 -11.84 2.80
CA LYS A 9 52.10 -11.42 1.79
C LYS A 9 51.46 -12.68 1.22
N PRO A 10 50.33 -13.16 1.74
CA PRO A 10 49.43 -13.95 0.92
C PRO A 10 48.77 -12.95 -0.05
N THR A 11 49.38 -12.74 -1.21
CA THR A 11 48.62 -12.28 -2.37
C THR A 11 47.64 -13.39 -2.68
N GLU A 12 46.47 -13.34 -2.05
CA GLU A 12 45.35 -14.21 -2.35
C GLU A 12 45.01 -14.00 -3.82
N LEU A 13 45.52 -14.90 -4.66
CA LEU A 13 45.07 -15.06 -6.03
C LEU A 13 43.62 -15.54 -5.93
N LYS A 14 42.70 -14.58 -5.79
CA LYS A 14 41.28 -14.87 -5.88
C LYS A 14 41.06 -15.73 -7.11
N THR A 15 40.45 -16.88 -6.91
CA THR A 15 40.20 -17.82 -7.99
C THR A 15 39.41 -17.09 -9.08
N SER A 16 39.53 -17.52 -10.34
CA SER A 16 38.78 -16.93 -11.45
C SER A 16 37.27 -16.82 -11.14
N LEU A 17 36.74 -17.80 -10.40
CA LEU A 17 35.36 -17.80 -9.90
C LEU A 17 35.06 -16.68 -8.91
N GLN A 18 35.93 -16.43 -7.92
CA GLN A 18 35.75 -15.33 -6.97
C GLN A 18 35.78 -13.97 -7.67
N LYS A 19 36.67 -13.79 -8.67
CA LYS A 19 36.72 -12.57 -9.47
C LYS A 19 35.44 -12.38 -10.29
N ALA A 20 34.90 -13.44 -10.90
CA ALA A 20 33.65 -13.38 -11.64
C ALA A 20 32.47 -12.95 -10.75
N LEU A 21 32.33 -13.54 -9.56
CA LEU A 21 31.29 -13.15 -8.59
C LEU A 21 31.44 -11.69 -8.14
N GLU A 22 32.67 -11.22 -7.92
CA GLU A 22 32.92 -9.80 -7.59
C GLU A 22 32.55 -8.85 -8.73
N PHE A 23 32.71 -9.25 -9.99
CA PHE A 23 32.28 -8.44 -11.12
C PHE A 23 30.76 -8.43 -11.27
N GLU A 24 30.08 -9.55 -11.02
CA GLU A 24 28.61 -9.61 -11.05
C GLU A 24 28.00 -8.70 -10.00
N THR A 25 28.49 -8.77 -8.75
CA THR A 25 28.00 -7.90 -7.67
C THR A 25 28.23 -6.42 -7.96
N LYS A 26 29.42 -6.05 -8.46
CA LYS A 26 29.70 -4.66 -8.89
C LYS A 26 28.80 -4.21 -10.04
N ARG A 27 28.60 -5.06 -11.05
CA ARG A 27 27.72 -4.77 -12.18
C ARG A 27 26.29 -4.51 -11.71
N ASP A 28 25.80 -5.34 -10.80
CA ASP A 28 24.44 -5.22 -10.31
C ASP A 28 24.26 -3.97 -9.42
N ALA A 29 25.26 -3.62 -8.62
CA ALA A 29 25.29 -2.36 -7.87
C ALA A 29 25.26 -1.13 -8.79
N ILE A 30 26.09 -1.11 -9.84
CA ILE A 30 26.11 -0.03 -10.84
C ILE A 30 24.75 0.08 -11.54
N ARG A 31 24.12 -1.05 -11.87
CA ARG A 31 22.79 -1.06 -12.48
C ARG A 31 21.71 -0.51 -11.55
N GLN A 32 21.78 -0.79 -10.26
CA GLN A 32 20.85 -0.23 -9.28
C GLN A 32 21.03 1.28 -9.16
N GLN A 33 22.26 1.76 -9.04
CA GLN A 33 22.56 3.19 -9.00
C GLN A 33 22.08 3.91 -10.26
N ALA A 34 22.38 3.40 -11.45
CA ALA A 34 21.91 3.98 -12.71
C ALA A 34 20.37 4.02 -12.82
N LYS A 35 19.67 3.01 -12.29
CA LYS A 35 18.20 3.02 -12.22
C LYS A 35 17.69 4.11 -11.27
N GLU A 36 18.29 4.23 -10.10
CA GLU A 36 17.88 5.25 -9.12
C GLU A 36 18.10 6.66 -9.67
N GLU A 37 19.26 6.94 -10.26
CA GLU A 37 19.58 8.23 -10.89
C GLU A 37 18.64 8.58 -12.06
N THR A 38 18.25 7.59 -12.86
CA THR A 38 17.30 7.82 -13.96
C THR A 38 15.88 8.04 -13.45
N ILE A 39 15.44 7.30 -12.42
CA ILE A 39 14.13 7.48 -11.81
C ILE A 39 14.01 8.85 -11.15
N THR A 40 15.03 9.31 -10.42
CA THR A 40 15.01 10.65 -9.79
C THR A 40 14.93 11.75 -10.84
N GLY A 41 15.72 11.66 -11.93
CA GLY A 41 15.63 12.61 -13.05
C GLY A 41 14.25 12.65 -13.70
N ILE A 42 13.61 11.48 -13.89
CA ILE A 42 12.25 11.42 -14.43
C ILE A 42 11.24 12.04 -13.44
N GLN A 43 11.38 11.80 -12.13
CA GLN A 43 10.49 12.39 -11.13
C GLN A 43 10.55 13.92 -11.12
N GLU A 44 11.72 14.52 -11.31
CA GLU A 44 11.86 15.97 -11.45
C GLU A 44 11.13 16.50 -12.68
N GLN A 45 11.23 15.81 -13.81
CA GLN A 45 10.49 16.16 -15.03
C GLN A 45 8.98 16.01 -14.84
N LEU A 46 8.53 14.94 -14.18
CA LEU A 46 7.12 14.75 -13.83
C LEU A 46 6.61 15.87 -12.90
N ALA A 47 7.43 16.36 -11.98
CA ALA A 47 7.06 17.49 -11.13
C ALA A 47 6.90 18.79 -11.92
N GLN A 48 7.68 19.00 -12.98
CA GLN A 48 7.49 20.14 -13.89
C GLN A 48 6.19 20.02 -14.69
N LEU A 49 5.88 18.82 -15.21
CA LEU A 49 4.63 18.55 -15.92
C LEU A 49 3.40 18.72 -15.02
N ALA A 50 3.51 18.35 -13.75
CA ALA A 50 2.44 18.55 -12.77
C ALA A 50 2.07 20.03 -12.57
N LYS A 51 3.06 20.94 -12.65
CA LYS A 51 2.81 22.39 -12.58
C LYS A 51 2.03 22.91 -13.80
N LEU A 52 2.11 22.21 -14.93
CA LEU A 52 1.36 22.52 -16.15
C LEU A 52 -0.02 21.83 -16.19
N GLY A 53 -0.40 21.13 -15.11
CA GLY A 53 -1.70 20.45 -15.00
C GLY A 53 -1.72 19.02 -15.55
N PHE A 54 -0.56 18.46 -15.93
CA PHE A 54 -0.47 17.07 -16.37
C PHE A 54 -0.16 16.13 -15.21
N HIS A 55 -1.00 15.14 -15.01
CA HIS A 55 -0.81 14.11 -13.97
C HIS A 55 -0.37 12.80 -14.61
N TYR A 56 0.91 12.48 -14.46
CA TYR A 56 1.49 11.22 -14.91
C TYR A 56 2.02 10.41 -13.72
N GLN A 57 1.99 9.09 -13.85
CA GLN A 57 2.49 8.16 -12.84
C GLN A 57 3.50 7.22 -13.49
N LEU A 58 4.68 7.10 -12.87
CA LEU A 58 5.67 6.10 -13.25
C LEU A 58 5.23 4.72 -12.72
N VAL A 59 5.15 3.74 -13.60
CA VAL A 59 4.81 2.35 -13.25
C VAL A 59 5.86 1.44 -13.85
N GLU A 60 6.50 0.62 -13.03
CA GLU A 60 7.38 -0.44 -13.50
C GLU A 60 6.54 -1.56 -14.11
N ALA A 61 6.82 -1.92 -15.36
CA ALA A 61 6.12 -3.00 -16.04
C ALA A 61 6.31 -4.33 -15.28
N GLY A 62 5.20 -4.89 -14.76
CA GLY A 62 5.19 -6.16 -14.01
C GLY A 62 4.63 -6.05 -12.58
N ALA A 63 4.55 -4.84 -12.01
CA ALA A 63 3.80 -4.61 -10.78
C ALA A 63 2.34 -4.27 -11.14
N PRO A 64 1.32 -5.00 -10.64
CA PRO A 64 -0.06 -4.59 -10.84
C PRO A 64 -0.26 -3.20 -10.22
N PRO A 65 -0.99 -2.28 -10.88
CA PRO A 65 -1.26 -0.97 -10.31
C PRO A 65 -1.95 -1.17 -8.96
N LYS A 66 -1.37 -0.60 -7.89
CA LYS A 66 -2.03 -0.60 -6.58
C LYS A 66 -3.35 0.16 -6.74
N PRO A 67 -4.51 -0.46 -6.46
CA PRO A 67 -5.77 0.26 -6.58
C PRO A 67 -5.73 1.46 -5.65
N ALA A 68 -6.03 2.64 -6.19
CA ALA A 68 -6.19 3.84 -5.39
C ALA A 68 -7.21 3.54 -4.28
N LYS A 69 -6.84 3.76 -3.02
CA LYS A 69 -7.78 3.62 -1.91
C LYS A 69 -8.94 4.60 -2.18
N PRO A 70 -10.19 4.12 -2.26
CA PRO A 70 -11.32 5.02 -2.41
C PRO A 70 -11.28 6.02 -1.24
N ALA A 71 -11.44 7.30 -1.55
CA ALA A 71 -11.57 8.33 -0.54
C ALA A 71 -12.66 7.92 0.48
N PRO A 72 -12.47 8.20 1.79
CA PRO A 72 -13.49 7.91 2.78
C PRO A 72 -14.77 8.61 2.34
N LYS A 73 -15.82 7.82 2.09
CA LYS A 73 -17.15 8.37 1.81
C LYS A 73 -17.51 9.23 3.01
N LYS A 74 -17.66 10.54 2.83
CA LYS A 74 -18.30 11.40 3.83
C LYS A 74 -19.59 10.72 4.25
N ASP A 75 -19.80 10.57 5.56
CA ASP A 75 -21.02 10.01 6.12
C ASP A 75 -22.21 10.80 5.56
N GLY A 76 -22.84 10.23 4.54
CA GLY A 76 -23.99 10.83 3.89
C GLY A 76 -25.17 10.86 4.86
N GLU A 77 -26.15 11.69 4.53
CA GLU A 77 -27.44 11.78 5.22
C GLU A 77 -27.98 10.39 5.62
N PRO A 78 -28.62 10.27 6.79
CA PRO A 78 -29.08 8.98 7.31
C PRO A 78 -29.99 8.31 6.29
N LYS A 79 -29.53 7.17 5.74
CA LYS A 79 -30.30 6.39 4.77
C LYS A 79 -31.30 5.49 5.50
N PRO A 80 -32.48 5.23 4.90
CA PRO A 80 -33.38 4.22 5.45
C PRO A 80 -32.69 2.86 5.46
N CYS A 81 -32.91 2.09 6.53
CA CYS A 81 -32.38 0.73 6.64
C CYS A 81 -32.99 -0.15 5.54
N SER A 82 -32.18 -0.95 4.84
CA SER A 82 -32.66 -1.82 3.74
C SER A 82 -33.63 -2.92 4.18
N ILE A 83 -33.74 -3.18 5.49
CA ILE A 83 -34.65 -4.19 6.06
C ILE A 83 -35.91 -3.53 6.62
N CYS A 84 -35.76 -2.43 7.36
CA CYS A 84 -36.90 -1.69 7.92
C CYS A 84 -37.65 -0.82 6.91
N GLY A 85 -36.95 -0.29 5.89
CA GLY A 85 -37.51 0.67 4.94
C GLY A 85 -37.72 2.09 5.50
N PHE A 86 -37.32 2.34 6.76
CA PHE A 86 -37.40 3.64 7.41
C PHE A 86 -36.10 3.99 8.14
N ILE A 87 -35.95 5.27 8.49
CA ILE A 87 -34.84 5.80 9.28
C ILE A 87 -35.22 5.70 10.76
N THR A 88 -34.26 5.37 11.62
CA THR A 88 -34.44 5.45 13.07
C THR A 88 -33.55 6.53 13.68
N VAL A 89 -33.92 7.02 14.85
CA VAL A 89 -33.09 7.84 15.73
C VAL A 89 -32.84 7.06 17.03
N PRO A 90 -31.58 6.72 17.36
CA PRO A 90 -30.37 6.83 16.54
C PRO A 90 -30.44 5.96 15.26
N PRO A 91 -29.67 6.26 14.20
CA PRO A 91 -29.66 5.47 12.98
C PRO A 91 -29.06 4.08 13.24
N HIS A 92 -29.75 3.03 12.79
CA HIS A 92 -29.25 1.66 12.81
C HIS A 92 -28.93 1.18 11.39
N ASP A 93 -28.03 0.20 11.27
CA ASP A 93 -27.72 -0.46 10.00
C ASP A 93 -28.33 -1.88 9.93
N GLY A 94 -28.13 -2.55 8.79
CA GLY A 94 -28.62 -3.91 8.60
C GLY A 94 -28.02 -4.96 9.56
N ARG A 95 -26.97 -4.64 10.33
CA ARG A 95 -26.39 -5.56 11.32
C ARG A 95 -27.26 -5.68 12.56
N ALA A 96 -28.09 -4.68 12.87
CA ALA A 96 -29.05 -4.75 13.96
C ALA A 96 -30.07 -5.90 13.78
N HIS A 97 -30.32 -6.33 12.55
CA HIS A 97 -31.22 -7.44 12.22
C HIS A 97 -30.54 -8.82 12.24
N ARG A 98 -29.24 -8.89 12.56
CA ARG A 98 -28.49 -10.16 12.49
C ARG A 98 -29.00 -11.22 13.47
N SER A 99 -29.60 -10.79 14.58
CA SER A 99 -30.15 -11.67 15.62
C SER A 99 -31.60 -12.10 15.39
N GLN A 100 -32.30 -11.51 14.41
CA GLN A 100 -33.68 -11.91 14.10
C GLN A 100 -33.70 -13.22 13.30
N GLN A 101 -34.64 -14.10 13.62
CA GLN A 101 -34.86 -15.36 12.88
C GLN A 101 -35.26 -15.11 11.42
N SER A 102 -36.03 -14.07 11.18
CA SER A 102 -36.35 -13.54 9.85
C SER A 102 -35.96 -12.06 9.80
N LYS A 103 -35.33 -11.63 8.71
CA LYS A 103 -34.98 -10.22 8.49
C LYS A 103 -36.26 -9.44 8.19
N ALA A 104 -36.91 -8.96 9.24
CA ALA A 104 -38.14 -8.19 9.17
C ALA A 104 -37.94 -6.79 9.77
N PRO A 105 -38.77 -5.80 9.40
CA PRO A 105 -38.80 -4.52 10.10
C PRO A 105 -39.00 -4.72 11.60
N PHE A 106 -38.34 -3.91 12.42
CA PHE A 106 -38.56 -3.95 13.87
C PHE A 106 -40.01 -3.58 14.21
N THR A 107 -40.60 -4.33 15.12
CA THR A 107 -41.87 -4.00 15.76
C THR A 107 -41.70 -2.86 16.77
N GLU A 108 -42.78 -2.21 17.18
CA GLU A 108 -42.72 -1.11 18.16
C GLU A 108 -42.09 -1.54 19.51
N ALA A 109 -42.35 -2.78 19.94
CA ALA A 109 -41.78 -3.35 21.16
C ALA A 109 -40.25 -3.58 21.02
N GLU A 110 -39.79 -4.01 19.85
CA GLU A 110 -38.36 -4.21 19.57
C GLU A 110 -37.62 -2.87 19.40
N LEU A 111 -38.27 -1.88 18.77
CA LEU A 111 -37.75 -0.52 18.68
C LEU A 111 -37.57 0.08 20.09
N ALA A 112 -38.55 -0.07 20.97
CA ALA A 112 -38.44 0.38 22.36
C ALA A 112 -37.32 -0.35 23.12
N ALA A 113 -37.19 -1.67 22.96
CA ALA A 113 -36.12 -2.45 23.60
C ALA A 113 -34.71 -2.04 23.11
N LEU A 114 -34.59 -1.65 21.84
CA LEU A 114 -33.34 -1.19 21.23
C LEU A 114 -33.11 0.33 21.38
N ASN A 115 -33.99 1.05 22.08
CA ASN A 115 -33.98 2.51 22.21
C ASN A 115 -33.97 3.24 20.85
N LEU A 116 -34.62 2.66 19.84
CA LEU A 116 -34.78 3.21 18.50
C LEU A 116 -36.16 3.82 18.36
N LYS A 117 -36.26 4.98 17.71
CA LYS A 117 -37.54 5.59 17.31
C LYS A 117 -37.57 5.77 15.81
N LYS A 118 -38.72 5.55 15.18
CA LYS A 118 -38.90 5.86 13.75
C LYS A 118 -38.81 7.38 13.56
N ALA A 119 -37.92 7.82 12.68
CA ALA A 119 -37.76 9.22 12.29
C ALA A 119 -38.82 9.62 11.26
#